data_AF-A0A221HKI4-F1
#
_entry.id   AF-A0A221HKI4-F1
#
_cell.length_a   1.000
_cell.length_b   1.000
_cell.length_c   1.000
_cell.angle_alpha   90.00
_cell.angle_beta   90.00
_cell.angle_gamma   90.00
#
_symmetry.space_group_name_H-M   'P 1'
#
loop_
_entity.id
_entity.type
_entity.pdbx_description
1 polymer ?
#
loop_
_entity_poly.entity_id
_entity_poly.type
_entity_poly.pdbx_seq_one_letter_code
_entity_poly.pdbx_strand_id
1 'polypeptide(L)' 'IVKEVSNFIKKVGYNPKTVPFVPISGFNGDNMIDVSPNCPWYKGWEKETKTKTTGKTLLEAIDGIDPPSRPTDKPL' A
#
# COMPACT_ATOMS: atom_id res chain seq x y z
N ILE A 1 -10.79 5.26 10.49
CA ILE A 1 -9.48 4.67 10.12
C ILE A 1 -8.94 5.20 8.79
N VAL A 2 -9.24 4.62 7.60
CA VAL A 2 -8.58 5.03 6.33
C VAL A 2 -8.65 6.54 6.08
N LYS A 3 -9.83 7.16 6.26
CA LYS A 3 -10.01 8.61 6.12
C LYS A 3 -9.12 9.43 7.06
N GLU A 4 -9.03 9.04 8.34
CA GLU A 4 -8.27 9.76 9.36
C GLU A 4 -6.76 9.60 9.13
N VAL A 5 -6.32 8.38 8.84
CA VAL A 5 -4.91 8.08 8.54
C VAL A 5 -4.48 8.81 7.27
N SER A 6 -5.30 8.82 6.21
CA SER A 6 -5.03 9.60 4.99
C SER A 6 -4.86 11.09 5.29
N ASN A 7 -5.69 11.66 6.16
CA ASN A 7 -5.54 13.06 6.56
C ASN A 7 -4.27 13.29 7.37
N PHE A 8 -3.91 12.35 8.26
CA PHE A 8 -2.71 12.43 9.07
C PHE A 8 -1.44 12.38 8.21
N ILE A 9 -1.28 11.36 7.36
CA ILE A 9 -0.09 11.21 6.51
C ILE A 9 0.04 12.36 5.50
N LYS A 10 -1.09 12.93 5.05
CA LYS A 10 -1.08 14.13 4.21
C LYS A 10 -0.48 15.34 4.92
N LYS A 11 -0.76 15.52 6.22
CA LYS A 11 -0.15 16.59 7.03
C LYS A 11 1.34 16.36 7.26
N VAL A 12 1.77 15.10 7.35
CA VAL A 12 3.19 14.73 7.46
C VAL A 12 3.95 14.98 6.15
N GLY A 13 3.26 15.00 5.01
CA GLY A 13 3.83 15.31 3.69
C GLY A 13 3.75 14.16 2.67
N TYR A 14 3.13 13.04 3.03
CA TYR A 14 2.89 11.94 2.09
C TYR A 14 1.67 12.21 1.21
N ASN A 15 1.67 11.68 -0.01
CA ASN A 15 0.48 11.65 -0.86
C ASN A 15 -0.37 10.41 -0.53
N PRO A 16 -1.59 10.53 0.03
CA PRO A 16 -2.39 9.36 0.39
C PRO A 16 -2.77 8.47 -0.80
N LYS A 17 -2.78 9.02 -2.02
CA LYS A 17 -3.07 8.25 -3.24
C LYS A 17 -1.96 7.26 -3.60
N THR A 18 -0.73 7.50 -3.17
CA THR A 18 0.41 6.61 -3.43
C THR A 18 0.54 5.50 -2.38
N VAL A 19 -0.34 5.48 -1.36
CA VAL A 19 -0.23 4.59 -0.20
C VAL A 19 -1.33 3.53 -0.25
N PRO A 20 -0.98 2.24 -0.36
CA PRO A 20 -1.96 1.16 -0.30
C PRO A 20 -2.49 0.99 1.14
N PHE A 21 -3.81 0.80 1.27
CA PHE A 21 -4.47 0.50 2.54
C PHE A 21 -4.98 -0.95 2.52
N VAL A 22 -4.35 -1.81 3.32
CA VAL A 22 -4.66 -3.26 3.38
C VAL A 22 -5.24 -3.60 4.75
N PRO A 23 -6.50 -4.07 4.84
CA PRO A 23 -7.04 -4.61 6.09
C PRO A 23 -6.44 -5.99 6.33
N ILE A 24 -5.77 -6.16 7.46
CA ILE A 24 -4.87 -7.27 7.72
C ILE A 24 -5.12 -7.83 9.12
N SER A 25 -4.94 -9.14 9.30
CA SER A 25 -4.80 -9.75 10.62
C SER A 25 -3.44 -10.43 10.70
N GLY A 26 -2.50 -9.83 11.43
CA GLY A 26 -1.16 -10.41 11.60
C GLY A 26 -1.17 -11.73 12.39
N PHE A 27 -2.19 -11.95 13.23
CA PHE A 27 -2.31 -13.17 14.04
C PHE A 27 -2.88 -14.35 13.25
N ASN A 28 -3.94 -14.11 12.46
CA ASN A 28 -4.61 -15.16 11.68
C ASN A 28 -4.07 -15.29 10.24
N GLY A 29 -3.24 -14.33 9.79
CA GLY A 29 -2.71 -14.30 8.43
C GLY A 29 -3.64 -13.69 7.38
N ASP A 30 -4.76 -13.08 7.78
CA ASP A 30 -5.73 -12.53 6.84
C ASP A 30 -5.11 -11.42 5.95
N ASN A 31 -5.21 -11.58 4.63
CA ASN A 31 -4.67 -10.66 3.61
C ASN A 31 -3.16 -10.39 3.72
N MET A 32 -2.40 -11.24 4.41
CA MET A 32 -0.94 -11.10 4.50
C MET A 32 -0.26 -11.57 3.21
N ILE A 33 -0.47 -12.84 2.85
CA ILE A 33 0.08 -13.49 1.65
C ILE A 33 -1.06 -13.85 0.71
N ASP A 34 -2.10 -14.51 1.25
CA ASP A 34 -3.30 -14.92 0.54
C ASP A 34 -4.51 -14.06 0.90
N VAL A 35 -5.49 -14.03 -0.01
CA VAL A 35 -6.75 -13.27 0.21
C VAL A 35 -7.59 -13.97 1.27
N SER A 36 -8.02 -13.19 2.27
CA SER A 36 -8.87 -13.70 3.34
C SER A 36 -10.33 -13.83 2.91
N PRO A 37 -11.00 -14.96 3.20
CA PRO A 37 -12.45 -15.08 3.04
C PRO A 37 -13.23 -14.29 4.10
N ASN A 38 -12.60 -13.88 5.21
CA ASN A 38 -13.23 -13.16 6.32
C ASN A 38 -13.54 -11.69 5.98
N CYS A 39 -13.03 -11.18 4.86
CA CYS A 39 -13.19 -9.79 4.43
C CYS A 39 -13.91 -9.69 3.07
N PRO A 40 -15.15 -10.19 2.91
CA PRO A 40 -15.86 -10.19 1.62
C PRO A 40 -16.19 -8.77 1.10
N TRP A 41 -16.20 -7.78 1.99
CA TRP A 41 -16.41 -6.37 1.66
C TRP A 41 -15.17 -5.70 1.05
N TYR A 42 -13.99 -6.29 1.21
CA TYR A 42 -12.74 -5.72 0.74
C TYR A 42 -12.48 -6.09 -0.71
N LYS A 43 -12.42 -5.07 -1.58
CA LYS A 43 -12.23 -5.26 -3.03
C LYS A 43 -10.77 -5.20 -3.47
N GLY A 44 -9.87 -4.82 -2.57
CA GLY A 44 -8.47 -4.56 -2.87
C GLY A 44 -8.05 -3.13 -2.51
N TRP A 45 -6.74 -2.93 -2.45
CA TRP A 45 -6.10 -1.64 -2.34
C TRP A 45 -5.77 -1.12 -3.74
N GLU A 46 -5.66 0.20 -3.84
CA GLU A 46 -5.21 0.89 -5.04
C GLU A 46 -4.13 1.88 -4.63
N LYS A 47 -3.11 2.01 -5.47
CA LYS A 47 -2.12 3.08 -5.36
C LYS A 47 -1.87 3.71 -6.73
N GLU A 48 -1.68 5.01 -6.72
CA GLU A 48 -1.44 5.84 -7.89
C GLU A 48 -0.06 6.51 -7.72
N THR A 49 0.95 5.98 -8.42
CA THR A 49 2.28 6.61 -8.52
C THR A 49 2.47 7.17 -9.93
N LYS A 50 3.50 6.75 -10.67
CA LYS A 50 3.59 6.95 -12.12
C LYS A 50 2.61 6.06 -12.87
N THR A 51 2.24 4.93 -12.26
CA THR A 51 1.31 3.94 -12.80
C THR A 51 0.30 3.59 -11.72
N LYS A 52 -0.93 3.29 -12.12
CA LYS A 52 -1.97 2.80 -11.21
C LYS A 52 -1.77 1.30 -10.99
N THR A 53 -1.62 0.90 -9.73
CA THR A 53 -1.45 -0.51 -9.33
C THR A 53 -2.51 -0.87 -8.30
N THR A 54 -3.02 -2.10 -8.38
CA THR A 54 -4.03 -2.63 -7.47
C THR A 54 -3.60 -4.01 -6.97
N GLY A 55 -4.03 -4.37 -5.77
CA GLY A 55 -3.83 -5.70 -5.20
C GLY A 55 -4.79 -5.93 -4.04
N LYS A 56 -4.65 -7.05 -3.36
CA LYS A 56 -5.49 -7.46 -2.23
C LYS A 56 -4.66 -7.83 -1.00
N THR A 57 -3.43 -8.29 -1.15
CA THR A 57 -2.63 -8.74 -0.01
C THR A 57 -1.52 -7.75 0.33
N LEU A 58 -0.95 -7.91 1.53
CA LEU A 58 0.19 -7.13 1.98
C LEU A 58 1.44 -7.45 1.16
N LEU A 59 1.63 -8.72 0.79
CA LEU A 59 2.70 -9.13 -0.10
C LEU A 59 2.62 -8.38 -1.44
N GLU A 60 1.46 -8.36 -2.08
CA GLU A 60 1.25 -7.63 -3.34
C GLU A 60 1.52 -6.12 -3.16
N ALA A 61 1.21 -5.56 -1.99
CA ALA A 61 1.46 -4.15 -1.70
C ALA A 61 2.97 -3.84 -1.63
N ILE A 62 3.76 -4.77 -1.09
CA ILE A 62 5.23 -4.68 -1.03
C ILE A 62 5.82 -4.88 -2.44
N ASP A 63 5.39 -5.91 -3.16
CA ASP A 63 5.86 -6.18 -4.53
C ASP A 63 5.53 -5.05 -5.49
N GLY A 64 4.42 -4.34 -5.24
CA GLY A 64 4.06 -3.19 -6.02
C GLY A 64 5.00 -1.99 -5.86
N ILE A 65 5.83 -1.90 -4.80
CA ILE A 65 6.67 -0.72 -4.51
C ILE A 65 7.58 -0.40 -5.70
N ASP A 66 7.51 0.84 -6.18
CA ASP A 66 8.36 1.27 -7.28
C ASP A 66 9.83 1.23 -6.85
N PRO A 67 10.74 0.61 -7.63
CA PRO A 67 12.14 0.56 -7.28
C PRO A 67 12.72 1.98 -7.21
N PRO A 68 13.54 2.28 -6.19
CA PRO A 68 14.14 3.60 -6.07
C PRO A 68 15.09 3.86 -7.24
N SER A 69 15.15 5.11 -7.69
CA SER A 69 16.15 5.51 -8.69
C SER A 69 17.53 5.35 -8.09
N ARG A 70 18.41 4.60 -8.78
CA ARG A 70 19.81 4.49 -8.37
C ARG A 70 20.44 5.90 -8.43
N PRO A 71 21.19 6.33 -7.40
CA PRO A 71 21.77 7.66 -7.36
C PRO A 71 23.06 7.72 -8.20
N THR A 72 22.95 7.54 -9.52
CA THR A 72 24.08 7.70 -10.45
C THR A 72 24.48 9.17 -10.64
N ASP A 73 23.56 10.08 -10.37
CA ASP A 73 23.72 11.52 -10.63
C ASP A 73 24.05 12.31 -9.36
N LYS A 74 24.28 11.62 -8.23
CA LYS A 74 24.71 12.29 -6.99
C LYS A 74 26.23 12.53 -7.03
N PRO A 75 26.71 13.67 -6.47
CA PRO A 75 28.14 13.87 -6.25
C PRO A 75 28.71 12.70 -5.44
N LEU A 76 29.96 12.32 -5.76
CA LEU A 76 30.75 11.36 -4.98
C LEU A 76 30.96 11.84 -3.53
#